data_AF-A0A359CFY2-F1
#
_entry.id   AF-A0A359CFY2-F1
#
_cell.length_a   1.000
_cell.length_b   1.000
_cell.length_c   1.000
_cell.angle_alpha   90.00
_cell.angle_beta   90.00
_cell.angle_gamma   90.00
#
_symmetry.space_group_name_H-M   'P 1'
#
loop_
_entity.id
_entity.type
_entity.pdbx_description
1 polymer ?
#
loop_
_entity_poly.entity_id
_entity_poly.type
_entity_poly.pdbx_seq_one_letter_code
_entity_poly.pdbx_strand_id
1 'polypeptide(L)'
;SAQHYLKENNKKLKIEVEVRNFDELDEALRTGGIDRIMLDNFTPANTRRAVELVDRRVELESSGGITFDTIREYALAGVDYISVGALTHSVDSLDMSLKAL
;
A
#
# COMPACT_ATOMS: atom_id res chain seq x y z
N SER A 1 -7.32 -10.90 18.96
CA SER A 1 -6.68 -10.06 17.92
C SER A 1 -6.20 -10.95 16.77
N ALA A 2 -5.94 -10.39 15.59
CA ALA A 2 -5.39 -11.14 14.45
C ALA A 2 -4.10 -11.91 14.82
N GLN A 3 -3.23 -11.28 15.61
CA GLN A 3 -2.02 -11.94 16.15
C GLN A 3 -2.31 -13.18 17.00
N HIS A 4 -3.34 -13.11 17.85
CA HIS A 4 -3.74 -14.25 18.67
C HIS A 4 -4.19 -15.42 17.80
N TYR A 5 -5.03 -15.14 16.79
CA TYR A 5 -5.47 -16.15 15.82
C TYR A 5 -4.28 -16.79 15.08
N LEU A 6 -3.30 -16.00 14.62
CA LEU A 6 -2.10 -16.54 13.97
C LEU A 6 -1.30 -17.44 14.91
N LYS A 7 -1.14 -17.04 16.17
CA LYS A 7 -0.42 -17.81 17.19
C LYS A 7 -1.13 -19.11 17.52
N GLU A 8 -2.44 -19.09 17.75
CA GLU A 8 -3.24 -20.27 18.06
C GLU A 8 -3.27 -21.30 16.93
N ASN A 9 -3.25 -20.81 15.68
CA ASN A 9 -3.32 -21.67 14.49
C ASN A 9 -1.94 -21.99 13.88
N ASN A 10 -0.85 -21.63 14.55
CA ASN A 10 0.54 -21.81 14.08
C ASN A 10 0.77 -21.29 12.63
N LYS A 11 0.17 -20.14 12.30
CA LYS A 11 0.29 -19.49 10.99
C LYS A 11 1.35 -18.39 11.02
N LYS A 12 2.12 -18.28 9.94
CA LYS A 12 3.12 -17.21 9.73
C LYS A 12 2.69 -16.33 8.56
N LEU A 13 1.68 -15.51 8.78
CA LEU A 13 1.16 -14.55 7.79
C LEU A 13 1.46 -13.13 8.26
N LYS A 14 1.78 -12.24 7.32
CA LYS A 14 1.86 -10.80 7.60
C LYS A 14 0.45 -10.24 7.84
N ILE A 15 0.36 -9.24 8.72
CA ILE A 15 -0.85 -8.47 9.00
C ILE A 15 -0.72 -7.10 8.32
N GLU A 16 -1.66 -6.80 7.44
CA GLU A 16 -1.79 -5.51 6.78
C GLU A 16 -3.11 -4.85 7.21
N VAL A 17 -3.09 -3.53 7.37
CA VAL A 17 -4.26 -2.72 7.71
C VAL A 17 -4.38 -1.54 6.74
N GLU A 18 -5.58 -1.32 6.21
CA GLU A 18 -5.91 -0.17 5.39
C GLU A 18 -6.43 0.98 6.27
N VAL A 19 -5.97 2.20 6.02
CA VAL A 19 -6.40 3.42 6.71
C VAL A 19 -6.75 4.52 5.71
N ARG A 20 -7.77 5.31 6.04
CA ARG A 20 -8.34 6.35 5.16
C ARG A 20 -8.06 7.77 5.64
N ASN A 21 -7.54 7.92 6.84
CA ASN A 21 -7.24 9.21 7.45
C ASN A 21 -6.17 9.06 8.54
N PHE A 22 -5.70 10.20 9.09
CA PHE A 22 -4.66 10.21 10.10
C PHE A 22 -5.12 9.68 11.47
N ASP A 23 -6.41 9.70 11.78
CA ASP A 23 -6.93 9.17 13.05
C ASP A 23 -6.86 7.65 13.06
N GLU A 24 -7.25 7.01 11.95
CA GLU A 24 -7.09 5.56 11.74
C GLU A 24 -5.61 5.15 11.69
N LEU A 25 -4.75 5.97 11.06
CA LEU A 25 -3.29 5.74 11.08
C LEU A 25 -2.75 5.75 12.52
N ASP A 26 -3.15 6.71 13.33
CA ASP A 26 -2.75 6.79 14.74
C ASP A 26 -3.27 5.60 15.55
N GLU A 27 -4.52 5.18 15.32
CA GLU A 27 -5.09 3.98 15.95
C GLU A 27 -4.33 2.70 15.57
N ALA A 28 -3.97 2.54 14.29
CA ALA A 28 -3.18 1.41 13.82
C ALA A 28 -1.80 1.38 14.47
N LEU A 29 -1.13 2.53 14.55
CA LEU A 29 0.17 2.67 15.20
C LEU A 29 0.11 2.38 16.71
N ARG A 30 -0.95 2.83 17.39
CA ARG A 30 -1.16 2.54 18.83
C ARG A 30 -1.48 1.07 19.08
N THR A 31 -2.25 0.43 18.21
CA THR A 31 -2.59 -0.99 18.31
C THR A 31 -1.33 -1.86 18.18
N GLY A 32 -0.46 -1.51 17.24
CA GLY A 32 0.79 -2.21 16.98
C GLY A 32 0.57 -3.63 16.45
N GLY A 33 1.67 -4.35 16.20
CA GLY A 33 1.59 -5.73 15.73
C GLY A 33 1.12 -5.90 14.29
N ILE A 34 1.25 -4.83 13.51
CA ILE A 34 0.94 -4.72 12.09
C ILE A 34 2.27 -4.73 11.35
N ASP A 35 2.37 -5.46 10.25
CA ASP A 35 3.58 -5.52 9.41
C ASP A 35 3.59 -4.39 8.37
N ARG A 36 2.40 -4.01 7.86
CA ARG A 36 2.21 -2.98 6.84
C ARG A 36 0.94 -2.17 7.04
N ILE A 37 1.00 -0.88 6.76
CA ILE A 37 -0.18 -0.02 6.68
C ILE A 37 -0.35 0.52 5.25
N MET A 38 -1.53 0.28 4.67
CA MET A 38 -1.95 0.82 3.38
C MET A 38 -2.70 2.13 3.59
N LEU A 39 -2.22 3.19 2.95
CA LEU A 39 -2.81 4.52 2.91
C LEU A 39 -3.78 4.59 1.72
N ASP A 40 -5.08 4.48 1.97
CA ASP A 40 -6.11 4.51 0.93
C ASP A 40 -6.47 5.96 0.54
N ASN A 41 -6.30 6.29 -0.73
CA ASN A 41 -6.63 7.58 -1.34
C ASN A 41 -5.97 8.81 -0.64
N PHE A 42 -4.80 8.61 -0.01
CA PHE A 42 -3.99 9.72 0.46
C PHE A 42 -3.45 10.53 -0.73
N THR A 43 -3.36 11.85 -0.59
CA THR A 43 -2.61 12.68 -1.54
C THR A 43 -1.10 12.52 -1.31
N PRO A 44 -0.22 12.82 -2.29
CA PRO A 44 1.23 12.75 -2.07
C PRO A 44 1.72 13.57 -0.87
N ALA A 45 1.09 14.71 -0.59
CA ALA A 45 1.40 15.54 0.58
C ALA A 45 1.00 14.84 1.90
N ASN A 46 -0.18 14.23 1.94
CA ASN A 46 -0.62 13.47 3.11
C ASN A 46 0.24 12.20 3.29
N THR A 47 0.61 11.53 2.20
CA THR A 47 1.52 10.38 2.21
C THR A 47 2.86 10.76 2.83
N ARG A 48 3.46 11.89 2.44
CA ARG A 48 4.72 12.37 3.03
C ARG A 48 4.59 12.58 4.53
N ARG A 49 3.50 13.24 4.96
CA ARG A 49 3.22 13.44 6.39
C ARG A 49 3.02 12.10 7.12
N ALA A 50 2.36 11.13 6.50
CA ALA A 50 2.20 9.79 7.07
C ALA A 50 3.56 9.08 7.23
N VAL A 51 4.44 9.17 6.23
CA VAL A 51 5.81 8.63 6.30
C VAL A 51 6.60 9.25 7.46
N GLU A 52 6.52 10.57 7.63
CA GLU A 52 7.16 11.28 8.75
C GLU A 52 6.58 10.83 10.11
N LEU A 53 5.26 10.66 10.21
CA LEU A 53 4.61 10.20 11.44
C LEU A 53 4.94 8.75 11.79
N VAL A 54 5.00 7.87 10.80
CA VAL A 54 5.31 6.44 11.01
C VAL A 54 6.77 6.26 11.39
N ASP A 55 7.68 7.10 10.90
CA ASP A 55 9.11 7.10 11.25
C ASP A 55 9.73 5.69 11.14
N ARG A 56 9.47 5.03 10.00
CA ARG A 56 9.97 3.69 9.65
C ARG A 56 9.61 2.57 10.64
N ARG A 57 8.63 2.78 11.54
CA ARG A 57 8.17 1.76 12.51
C ARG A 57 7.42 0.60 11.84
N VAL A 58 6.82 0.83 10.68
CA VAL A 58 5.99 -0.10 9.90
C VAL A 58 6.19 0.18 8.41
N GLU A 59 6.07 -0.85 7.55
CA GLU A 59 6.07 -0.66 6.09
C GLU A 59 4.84 0.18 5.69
N LEU A 60 5.04 1.16 4.82
CA LEU A 60 3.94 1.95 4.25
C LEU A 60 3.70 1.64 2.79
N GLU A 61 2.42 1.57 2.43
CA GLU A 61 1.96 1.40 1.07
C GLU A 61 0.96 2.51 0.70
N SER A 62 1.10 3.12 -0.49
CA SER A 62 0.07 4.03 -1.03
C SER A 62 -0.84 3.31 -2.02
N SER A 63 -2.15 3.53 -1.92
CA SER A 63 -3.16 2.95 -2.80
C SER A 63 -4.26 3.97 -3.13
N GLY A 64 -5.00 3.71 -4.20
CA GLY A 64 -6.15 4.52 -4.61
C GLY A 64 -5.85 5.54 -5.72
N GLY A 65 -6.43 5.34 -6.91
CA GLY A 65 -6.41 6.31 -8.01
C GLY A 65 -5.02 6.65 -8.59
N ILE A 66 -3.99 5.86 -8.27
CA ILE A 66 -2.61 6.13 -8.71
C ILE A 66 -2.44 5.77 -10.19
N THR A 67 -1.91 6.72 -10.96
CA THR A 67 -1.67 6.61 -12.40
C THR A 67 -0.17 6.70 -12.71
N PHE A 68 0.22 6.47 -13.96
CA PHE A 68 1.62 6.61 -14.39
C PHE A 68 2.16 8.03 -14.15
N ASP A 69 1.32 9.05 -14.26
CA ASP A 69 1.73 10.44 -14.06
C ASP A 69 1.92 10.78 -12.57
N THR A 70 1.11 10.19 -11.68
CA THR A 70 1.15 10.51 -10.24
C THR A 70 2.07 9.58 -9.43
N ILE A 71 2.39 8.38 -9.94
CA ILE A 71 3.17 7.36 -9.22
C ILE A 71 4.52 7.88 -8.70
N ARG A 72 5.17 8.77 -9.45
CA ARG A 72 6.48 9.33 -9.07
C ARG A 72 6.37 10.17 -7.80
N GLU A 73 5.29 10.93 -7.64
CA GLU A 73 5.10 11.79 -6.47
C GLU A 73 4.91 10.97 -5.19
N TYR A 74 4.16 9.86 -5.29
CA TYR A 74 4.01 8.91 -4.20
C TYR A 74 5.34 8.24 -3.84
N ALA A 75 6.14 7.82 -4.84
CA ALA A 75 7.45 7.23 -4.59
C ALA A 75 8.38 8.23 -3.88
N LEU A 76 8.38 9.49 -4.30
CA LEU A 76 9.16 10.57 -3.67
C LEU A 76 8.61 11.00 -2.30
N ALA A 77 7.37 10.67 -1.97
CA ALA A 77 6.82 10.87 -0.63
C ALA A 77 7.45 9.90 0.40
N GLY A 78 8.07 8.81 -0.04
CA GLY A 78 8.90 7.94 0.79
C GLY A 78 8.22 6.68 1.30
N VAL A 79 7.13 6.23 0.66
CA VAL A 79 6.51 4.93 0.94
C VAL A 79 7.37 3.76 0.43
N ASP A 80 7.24 2.61 1.07
CA ASP A 80 7.96 1.40 0.69
C ASP A 80 7.31 0.71 -0.52
N TYR A 81 5.99 0.81 -0.64
CA TYR A 81 5.20 0.20 -1.70
C TYR A 81 4.17 1.16 -2.30
N ILE A 82 3.80 0.90 -3.56
CA ILE A 82 2.71 1.58 -4.25
C ILE A 82 1.86 0.50 -4.92
N SER A 83 0.58 0.46 -4.57
CA SER A 83 -0.41 -0.39 -5.22
C SER A 83 -1.01 0.31 -6.44
N VAL A 84 -0.92 -0.33 -7.61
CA VAL A 84 -1.42 0.20 -8.88
C VAL A 84 -2.39 -0.80 -9.50
N GLY A 85 -3.68 -0.64 -9.21
CA GLY A 85 -4.74 -1.50 -9.75
C GLY A 85 -4.87 -1.44 -11.28
N ALA A 86 -4.45 -0.34 -11.91
CA ALA A 86 -4.49 -0.18 -13.37
C ALA A 86 -3.67 -1.27 -14.11
N LEU A 87 -2.62 -1.82 -13.49
CA LEU A 87 -1.77 -2.84 -14.12
C LEU A 87 -2.51 -4.15 -14.43
N THR A 88 -3.59 -4.45 -13.70
CA THR A 88 -4.35 -5.70 -13.86
C THR A 88 -5.73 -5.49 -14.49
N HIS A 89 -6.28 -4.28 -14.39
CA HIS A 89 -7.61 -3.94 -14.93
C HIS A 89 -7.56 -3.18 -16.26
N SER A 90 -6.40 -2.67 -16.65
CA SER A 90 -6.19 -1.90 -17.88
C SER A 90 -5.12 -2.59 -18.72
N VAL A 91 -5.44 -3.77 -19.23
CA VAL A 91 -4.58 -4.43 -20.23
C VAL A 91 -4.77 -3.71 -21.55
N ASP A 92 -3.83 -2.84 -21.91
CA ASP A 92 -3.62 -2.50 -23.31
C ASP A 92 -3.19 -3.79 -24.02
N SER A 93 -4.09 -4.37 -24.81
CA SER A 93 -3.80 -5.59 -25.55
C SER A 93 -2.60 -5.36 -26.46
N LEU A 94 -1.52 -6.13 -26.24
CA LEU A 94 -0.35 -6.09 -27.11
C LEU A 94 -0.76 -6.53 -28.52
N ASP A 95 -0.67 -5.64 -29.50
CA ASP A 95 -1.00 -5.96 -30.89
C ASP A 95 0.10 -6.86 -31.47
N MET A 96 -0.20 -8.15 -31.61
CA MET A 96 0.73 -9.18 -32.08
C MET A 96 0.22 -9.77 -33.40
N SER A 97 0.98 -9.59 -34.48
CA SER A 97 0.70 -10.25 -35.77
C SER A 97 1.66 -11.40 -36.03
N LEU A 98 1.13 -12.62 -36.25
CA LEU A 98 1.91 -13.77 -36.70
C LEU A 98 1.97 -13.78 -38.23
N LYS A 99 3.17 -13.62 -38.81
CA LYS A 99 3.42 -13.95 -40.22
C LYS A 99 4.00 -15.36 -40.31
N ALA A 100 3.21 -16.29 -40.81
CA ALA A 100 3.70 -17.60 -41.24
C ALA A 100 4.22 -17.50 -42.68
N LEU A 101 5.42 -18.02 -42.94
CA LEU A 101 6.01 -18.21 -44.27
C LEU A 101 5.71 -19.61 -44.79
#